data_AF-A0A9X0UIA6-F1
#
_entry.id   AF-A0A9X0UIA6-F1
#
_cell.length_a   1.000
_cell.length_b   1.000
_cell.length_c   1.000
_cell.angle_alpha   90.00
_cell.angle_beta   90.00
_cell.angle_gamma   90.00
#
_symmetry.space_group_name_H-M   'P 1'
#
loop_
_entity.id
_entity.type
_entity.pdbx_description
1 polymer ?
#
loop_
_entity_poly.entity_id
_entity_poly.type
_entity_poly.pdbx_seq_one_letter_code
_entity_poly.pdbx_strand_id
1 'polypeptide(L)'
;MSDVTDPMQIISGALPFLKRYDDQIVVVKYGGHAMGEEATALRFGRDIALLEQVGVSPVVVHGGGPQINAMLKRLNVQSHFVQGLRVTDEAMLDVVEMVLAGPVNKQVAEAITRAGAIAVGISGKDGGLIRARKLTRTVRDPGSNIEQVLDLGFVGEPEAVDTRVLKLLIGSDIVPVVAPVGIGANGQTYNINADTVAGAIAGALGAERLLMLTDVRGVLGPDGALIPEMTVAEVRAGIAAGWISAGMIPKVETCIYAIEQGVKGAVILDGRVPHAVLRELFTDGGAGTLIKP
;
A
#
# COMPACT_ATOMS: atom_id res chain seq x y z
N MET A 1 5.10 30.01 27.25
CA MET A 1 4.18 29.22 28.10
C MET A 1 3.77 28.03 27.26
N SER A 2 4.26 26.84 27.57
CA SER A 2 3.93 25.63 26.85
C SER A 2 2.44 25.36 27.04
N ASP A 3 1.70 25.41 25.94
CA ASP A 3 0.29 25.04 25.90
C ASP A 3 0.20 23.52 26.13
N VAL A 4 0.15 23.11 27.40
CA VAL A 4 -0.07 21.71 27.75
C VAL A 4 -1.56 21.47 27.52
N THR A 5 -1.90 21.09 26.30
CA THR A 5 -3.26 20.67 25.96
C THR A 5 -3.64 19.52 26.87
N ASP A 6 -4.79 19.65 27.55
CA ASP A 6 -5.30 18.63 28.47
C ASP A 6 -5.48 17.30 27.70
N PRO A 7 -4.83 16.19 28.13
CA PRO A 7 -4.99 14.89 27.50
C PRO A 7 -6.46 14.46 27.33
N MET A 8 -7.32 14.84 28.28
CA MET A 8 -8.75 14.53 28.21
C MET A 8 -9.47 15.31 27.11
N GLN A 9 -9.05 16.56 26.85
CA GLN A 9 -9.58 17.36 25.73
C GLN A 9 -9.17 16.77 24.39
N ILE A 10 -7.94 16.26 24.26
CA ILE A 10 -7.48 15.60 23.02
C ILE A 10 -8.31 14.34 22.75
N ILE A 11 -8.46 13.46 23.76
CA ILE A 11 -9.22 12.22 23.61
C ILE A 11 -10.69 12.51 23.30
N SER A 12 -11.31 13.43 24.03
CA SER A 12 -12.70 13.82 23.79
C SER A 12 -12.88 14.49 22.41
N GLY A 13 -11.89 15.29 21.97
CA GLY A 13 -11.90 15.96 20.68
C GLY A 13 -11.71 15.00 19.50
N ALA A 14 -11.12 13.82 19.71
CA ALA A 14 -10.97 12.80 18.68
C ALA A 14 -12.27 12.04 18.37
N LEU A 15 -13.26 12.06 19.27
CA LEU A 15 -14.50 11.27 19.16
C LEU A 15 -15.23 11.41 17.81
N PRO A 16 -15.39 12.60 17.21
CA PRO A 16 -16.04 12.72 15.89
C PRO A 16 -15.30 11.94 14.79
N PHE A 17 -13.98 11.87 14.86
CA PHE A 17 -13.18 11.11 13.90
C PHE A 17 -13.25 9.60 14.17
N LEU A 18 -13.22 9.17 15.43
CA LEU A 18 -13.40 7.77 15.79
C LEU A 18 -14.75 7.24 15.27
N LYS A 19 -15.83 7.99 15.49
CA LYS A 19 -17.18 7.62 14.99
C LYS A 19 -17.27 7.57 13.46
N ARG A 20 -16.44 8.32 12.74
CA ARG A 20 -16.43 8.32 11.27
C ARG A 20 -15.89 7.00 10.72
N TYR A 21 -14.97 6.36 11.44
CA TYR A 21 -14.25 5.16 11.00
C TYR A 21 -14.64 3.89 11.78
N ASP A 22 -15.61 3.99 12.68
CA ASP A 22 -16.20 2.86 13.39
C ASP A 22 -16.79 1.84 12.38
N ASP A 23 -16.40 0.58 12.54
CA ASP A 23 -16.68 -0.55 11.63
C ASP A 23 -16.23 -0.33 10.17
N GLN A 24 -15.39 0.68 9.89
CA GLN A 24 -14.92 0.96 8.55
C GLN A 24 -13.63 0.22 8.23
N ILE A 25 -13.54 -0.31 7.02
CA ILE A 25 -12.32 -0.93 6.52
C ILE A 25 -11.37 0.16 6.01
N VAL A 26 -10.13 0.12 6.50
CA VAL A 26 -9.03 0.98 6.02
C VAL A 26 -7.89 0.11 5.51
N VAL A 27 -7.58 0.20 4.22
CA VAL A 27 -6.43 -0.50 3.65
C VAL A 27 -5.21 0.40 3.74
N VAL A 28 -4.13 -0.08 4.35
CA VAL A 28 -2.90 0.67 4.54
C VAL A 28 -1.77 -0.02 3.78
N LYS A 29 -1.27 0.63 2.73
CA LYS A 29 -0.06 0.18 2.06
C LYS A 29 1.15 0.68 2.86
N TYR A 30 1.93 -0.25 3.41
CA TYR A 30 3.15 0.01 4.18
C TYR A 30 4.39 -0.45 3.41
N GLY A 31 5.19 0.46 2.86
CA GLY A 31 6.36 0.05 2.09
C GLY A 31 7.36 1.15 1.77
N GLY A 32 8.53 0.75 1.26
CA GLY A 32 9.60 1.67 0.88
C GLY A 32 10.52 2.02 2.05
N HIS A 33 11.04 3.25 2.08
CA HIS A 33 11.92 3.74 3.14
C HIS A 33 11.28 3.71 4.53
N ALA A 34 9.94 3.69 4.63
CA ALA A 34 9.21 3.54 5.88
C ALA A 34 9.43 2.18 6.58
N MET A 35 9.97 1.17 5.89
CA MET A 35 10.26 -0.16 6.46
C MET A 35 11.72 -0.35 6.89
N GLY A 36 12.57 0.68 6.78
CA GLY A 36 14.02 0.54 6.92
C GLY A 36 14.53 0.38 8.36
N GLU A 37 13.76 0.82 9.35
CA GLU A 37 14.18 0.86 10.75
C GLU A 37 13.15 0.19 11.67
N GLU A 38 13.64 -0.59 12.64
CA GLU A 38 12.79 -1.28 13.62
C GLU A 38 11.88 -0.31 14.39
N ALA A 39 12.42 0.84 14.80
CA ALA A 39 11.64 1.86 15.50
C ALA A 39 10.44 2.37 14.67
N THR A 40 10.59 2.45 13.35
CA THR A 40 9.51 2.85 12.44
C THR A 40 8.47 1.75 12.30
N ALA A 41 8.90 0.49 12.19
CA ALA A 41 7.98 -0.66 12.18
C ALA A 41 7.17 -0.78 13.48
N LEU A 42 7.80 -0.58 14.64
CA LEU A 42 7.11 -0.61 15.93
C LEU A 42 6.11 0.53 16.10
N ARG A 43 6.45 1.72 15.61
CA ARG A 43 5.52 2.86 15.61
C ARG A 43 4.33 2.60 14.71
N PHE A 44 4.58 2.10 13.51
CA PHE A 44 3.53 1.69 12.58
C PHE A 44 2.62 0.61 13.19
N GLY A 45 3.20 -0.42 13.82
CA GLY A 45 2.44 -1.45 14.52
C GLY A 45 1.53 -0.90 15.60
N ARG A 46 1.99 0.11 16.37
CA ARG A 46 1.16 0.83 17.35
C ARG A 46 0.02 1.62 16.71
N ASP A 47 0.27 2.30 15.59
CA ASP A 47 -0.78 3.03 14.88
C ASP A 47 -1.88 2.10 14.41
N ILE A 48 -1.51 0.96 13.81
CA ILE A 48 -2.46 -0.05 13.33
C ILE A 48 -3.21 -0.72 14.48
N ALA A 49 -2.52 -1.06 15.58
CA ALA A 49 -3.19 -1.61 16.76
C ALA A 49 -4.17 -0.61 17.38
N LEU A 50 -3.84 0.69 17.39
CA LEU A 50 -4.78 1.71 17.86
C LEU A 50 -6.01 1.80 16.95
N LEU A 51 -5.84 1.73 15.63
CA LEU A 51 -6.97 1.72 14.69
C LEU A 51 -7.93 0.56 14.99
N GLU A 52 -7.40 -0.64 15.15
CA GLU A 52 -8.19 -1.83 15.50
C GLU A 52 -8.92 -1.64 16.83
N GLN A 53 -8.23 -1.21 17.89
CA GLN A 53 -8.82 -1.00 19.22
C GLN A 53 -9.92 0.06 19.28
N VAL A 54 -9.97 0.99 18.33
CA VAL A 54 -10.99 2.04 18.26
C VAL A 54 -12.10 1.74 17.24
N GLY A 55 -12.20 0.49 16.78
CA GLY A 55 -13.30 0.01 15.93
C GLY A 55 -13.04 0.11 14.43
N VAL A 56 -11.86 0.58 14.00
CA VAL A 56 -11.49 0.55 12.57
C VAL A 56 -11.04 -0.86 12.23
N SER A 57 -11.35 -1.34 11.03
CA SER A 57 -10.86 -2.64 10.52
C SER A 57 -9.67 -2.45 9.58
N PRO A 58 -8.41 -2.36 10.08
CA PRO A 58 -7.26 -2.15 9.22
C PRO A 58 -6.88 -3.42 8.45
N VAL A 59 -6.51 -3.26 7.18
CA VAL A 59 -5.86 -4.28 6.36
C VAL A 59 -4.53 -3.74 5.86
N VAL A 60 -3.43 -4.40 6.19
CA VAL A 60 -2.10 -3.93 5.81
C VAL A 60 -1.60 -4.67 4.57
N VAL A 61 -1.13 -3.94 3.56
CA VAL A 61 -0.41 -4.51 2.42
C VAL A 61 1.01 -4.00 2.47
N HIS A 62 2.01 -4.88 2.49
CA HIS A 62 3.39 -4.44 2.66
C HIS A 62 4.24 -4.52 1.39
N GLY A 63 5.30 -3.70 1.33
CA GLY A 63 6.40 -3.84 0.37
C GLY A 63 7.56 -4.67 0.92
N GLY A 64 8.71 -4.64 0.26
CA GLY A 64 9.93 -5.28 0.78
C GLY A 64 11.16 -5.12 -0.12
N GLY A 65 11.19 -4.08 -0.95
CA GLY A 65 12.24 -3.88 -1.95
C GLY A 65 13.68 -3.92 -1.39
N PRO A 66 13.99 -3.19 -0.30
CA PRO A 66 15.31 -3.22 0.32
C PRO A 66 15.72 -4.62 0.82
N GLN A 67 14.79 -5.35 1.44
CA GLN A 67 15.03 -6.69 2.00
C GLN A 67 15.24 -7.73 0.89
N ILE A 68 14.47 -7.63 -0.21
CA ILE A 68 14.69 -8.44 -1.41
C ILE A 68 16.10 -8.17 -1.96
N ASN A 69 16.48 -6.90 -2.15
CA ASN A 69 17.81 -6.54 -2.65
C ASN A 69 18.94 -7.09 -1.78
N ALA A 70 18.79 -7.02 -0.45
CA ALA A 70 19.75 -7.56 0.49
C ALA A 70 19.89 -9.08 0.36
N MET A 71 18.78 -9.80 0.19
CA MET A 71 18.80 -11.26 0.01
C MET A 71 19.40 -11.66 -1.35
N LEU A 72 19.00 -10.99 -2.44
CA LEU A 72 19.56 -11.26 -3.77
C LEU A 72 21.07 -11.05 -3.79
N LYS A 73 21.57 -9.99 -3.14
CA LYS A 73 23.01 -9.75 -2.98
C LYS A 73 23.71 -10.88 -2.21
N ARG A 74 23.09 -11.38 -1.14
CA ARG A 74 23.63 -12.51 -0.35
C ARG A 74 23.70 -13.81 -1.15
N LEU A 75 22.75 -14.02 -2.07
CA LEU A 75 22.68 -15.20 -2.93
C LEU A 75 23.41 -15.01 -4.27
N ASN A 76 24.06 -13.86 -4.48
CA ASN A 76 24.74 -13.48 -5.72
C ASN A 76 23.85 -13.54 -6.97
N VAL A 77 22.54 -13.26 -6.81
CA VAL A 77 21.56 -13.17 -7.90
C VAL A 77 21.52 -11.74 -8.41
N GLN A 78 21.72 -11.56 -9.72
CA GLN A 78 21.70 -10.25 -10.35
C GLN A 78 20.28 -9.71 -10.45
N SER A 79 20.10 -8.42 -10.14
CA SER A 79 18.81 -7.74 -10.25
C SER A 79 18.90 -6.55 -11.18
N HIS A 80 17.89 -6.39 -12.03
CA HIS A 80 17.70 -5.19 -12.84
C HIS A 80 16.23 -4.75 -12.79
N PHE A 81 16.02 -3.46 -13.04
CA PHE A 81 14.70 -2.83 -13.00
C PHE A 81 14.42 -2.19 -14.36
N VAL A 82 13.16 -2.26 -14.77
CA VAL A 82 12.65 -1.56 -15.95
C VAL A 82 11.37 -0.83 -15.56
N GLN A 83 11.34 0.50 -15.77
CA GLN A 83 10.18 1.36 -15.44
C GLN A 83 9.65 1.20 -14.00
N GLY A 84 10.54 1.06 -13.02
CA GLY A 84 10.18 0.90 -11.60
C GLY A 84 9.68 -0.50 -11.22
N LEU A 85 9.60 -1.43 -12.17
CA LEU A 85 9.28 -2.84 -11.93
C LEU A 85 10.57 -3.67 -11.96
N ARG A 86 10.67 -4.64 -11.06
CA ARG A 86 11.80 -5.58 -11.02
C ARG A 86 11.56 -6.66 -12.05
N VAL A 87 12.46 -6.82 -13.02
CA VAL A 87 12.41 -7.98 -13.92
C VAL A 87 12.70 -9.21 -13.07
N THR A 88 11.77 -10.17 -13.08
CA THR A 88 11.78 -11.30 -12.14
C THR A 88 11.82 -12.60 -12.95
N ASP A 89 12.98 -13.22 -13.06
CA ASP A 89 13.08 -14.59 -13.59
C ASP A 89 12.65 -15.62 -12.53
N GLU A 90 12.65 -16.91 -12.89
CA GLU A 90 12.19 -17.99 -12.01
C GLU A 90 13.01 -18.08 -10.72
N ALA A 91 14.34 -17.99 -10.81
CA ALA A 91 15.22 -18.05 -9.64
C ALA A 91 15.03 -16.83 -8.72
N MET A 92 14.78 -15.66 -9.28
CA MET A 92 14.48 -14.46 -8.52
C MET A 92 13.10 -14.53 -7.86
N LEU A 93 12.12 -15.15 -8.52
CA LEU A 93 10.76 -15.28 -8.01
C LEU A 93 10.73 -16.01 -6.66
N ASP A 94 11.47 -17.11 -6.53
CA ASP A 94 11.58 -17.87 -5.28
C ASP A 94 12.12 -17.00 -4.14
N VAL A 95 13.15 -16.19 -4.43
CA VAL A 95 13.73 -15.26 -3.44
C VAL A 95 12.73 -14.17 -3.06
N VAL A 96 12.01 -13.62 -4.05
CA VAL A 96 11.00 -12.58 -3.82
C VAL A 96 9.85 -13.13 -2.96
N GLU A 97 9.31 -14.29 -3.31
CA GLU A 97 8.25 -14.96 -2.55
C GLU A 97 8.71 -15.26 -1.12
N MET A 98 9.88 -15.89 -0.97
CA MET A 98 10.44 -16.23 0.34
C MET A 98 10.64 -15.00 1.22
N VAL A 99 11.18 -13.91 0.69
CA VAL A 99 11.46 -12.70 1.48
C VAL A 99 10.18 -11.95 1.83
N LEU A 100 9.27 -11.78 0.85
CA LEU A 100 8.02 -11.04 1.07
C LEU A 100 7.09 -11.81 2.00
N ALA A 101 6.74 -13.05 1.69
CA ALA A 101 5.77 -13.84 2.48
C ALA A 101 6.38 -14.40 3.79
N GLY A 102 7.71 -14.46 3.88
CA GLY A 102 8.43 -14.86 5.08
C GLY A 102 8.78 -13.67 5.98
N PRO A 103 10.08 -13.33 6.14
CA PRO A 103 10.55 -12.45 7.21
C PRO A 103 9.89 -11.07 7.18
N VAL A 104 9.68 -10.46 6.01
CA VAL A 104 9.10 -9.11 5.94
C VAL A 104 7.65 -9.12 6.42
N ASN A 105 6.83 -10.04 5.90
CA ASN A 105 5.44 -10.20 6.31
C ASN A 105 5.31 -10.46 7.82
N LYS A 106 6.15 -11.36 8.36
CA LYS A 106 6.10 -11.73 9.77
C LYS A 106 6.57 -10.60 10.68
N GLN A 107 7.58 -9.83 10.28
CA GLN A 107 8.03 -8.66 11.05
C GLN A 107 6.95 -7.59 11.18
N VAL A 108 6.20 -7.31 10.10
CA VAL A 108 5.10 -6.34 10.15
C VAL A 108 3.97 -6.84 11.05
N ALA A 109 3.57 -8.10 10.89
CA ALA A 109 2.55 -8.71 11.76
C ALA A 109 3.00 -8.73 13.24
N GLU A 110 4.24 -9.10 13.52
CA GLU A 110 4.80 -9.10 14.86
C GLU A 110 4.79 -7.70 15.49
N ALA A 111 5.13 -6.65 14.73
CA ALA A 111 5.12 -5.28 15.24
C ALA A 111 3.71 -4.84 15.68
N ILE A 112 2.67 -5.25 14.95
CA ILE A 112 1.27 -5.00 15.30
C ILE A 112 0.89 -5.84 16.53
N THR A 113 1.25 -7.13 16.55
CA THR A 113 0.96 -8.03 17.68
C THR A 113 1.61 -7.57 18.97
N ARG A 114 2.86 -7.09 18.90
CA ARG A 114 3.58 -6.51 20.06
C ARG A 114 2.93 -5.24 20.59
N ALA A 115 2.13 -4.54 19.78
CA ALA A 115 1.38 -3.36 20.18
C ALA A 115 0.00 -3.68 20.79
N GLY A 116 -0.42 -4.95 20.78
CA GLY A 116 -1.60 -5.43 21.51
C GLY A 116 -2.80 -5.83 20.65
N ALA A 117 -2.75 -5.69 19.32
CA ALA A 117 -3.76 -6.24 18.41
C ALA A 117 -3.40 -7.67 17.98
N ILE A 118 -4.33 -8.42 17.40
CA ILE A 118 -4.01 -9.73 16.80
C ILE A 118 -3.75 -9.51 15.32
N ALA A 119 -2.56 -9.84 14.82
CA ALA A 119 -2.23 -9.74 13.40
C ALA A 119 -1.85 -11.09 12.80
N VAL A 120 -2.33 -11.36 11.58
CA VAL A 120 -2.00 -12.58 10.83
C VAL A 120 -1.40 -12.19 9.49
N GLY A 121 -0.16 -12.64 9.29
CA GLY A 121 0.55 -12.49 8.03
C GLY A 121 0.15 -13.54 7.01
N ILE A 122 -0.38 -13.11 5.86
CA ILE A 122 -0.74 -13.92 4.70
C ILE A 122 -0.12 -13.36 3.41
N SER A 123 -0.21 -14.11 2.32
CA SER A 123 0.12 -13.71 0.96
C SER A 123 -1.14 -13.74 0.09
N GLY A 124 -1.05 -13.23 -1.13
CA GLY A 124 -2.15 -13.40 -2.10
C GLY A 124 -2.39 -14.84 -2.55
N LYS A 125 -1.52 -15.80 -2.22
CA LYS A 125 -1.73 -17.23 -2.50
C LYS A 125 -2.68 -17.87 -1.49
N ASP A 126 -2.69 -17.38 -0.25
CA ASP A 126 -3.44 -17.97 0.85
C ASP A 126 -4.95 -17.82 0.63
N GLY A 127 -5.68 -18.93 0.65
CA GLY A 127 -7.12 -18.96 0.33
C GLY A 127 -7.47 -18.56 -1.10
N GLY A 128 -6.48 -18.40 -1.99
CA GLY A 128 -6.68 -17.87 -3.34
C GLY A 128 -7.02 -16.38 -3.38
N LEU A 129 -6.55 -15.61 -2.39
CA LEU A 129 -6.84 -14.19 -2.20
C LEU A 129 -6.60 -13.34 -3.46
N ILE A 130 -5.49 -13.54 -4.17
CA ILE A 130 -5.13 -12.77 -5.37
C ILE A 130 -4.88 -13.74 -6.53
N ARG A 131 -5.82 -13.77 -7.47
CA ARG A 131 -5.58 -14.35 -8.79
C ARG A 131 -4.92 -13.30 -9.66
N ALA A 132 -3.80 -13.67 -10.29
CA ALA A 132 -2.96 -12.76 -11.04
C ALA A 132 -2.79 -13.24 -12.48
N ARG A 133 -2.61 -12.28 -13.39
CA ARG A 133 -2.18 -12.54 -14.76
C ARG A 133 -0.83 -11.88 -15.02
N LYS A 134 -0.08 -12.40 -15.99
CA LYS A 134 1.21 -11.81 -16.39
C LYS A 134 0.97 -10.36 -16.82
N LEU A 135 1.78 -9.45 -16.29
CA LEU A 135 1.74 -8.05 -16.69
C LEU A 135 2.41 -7.91 -18.06
N THR A 136 1.66 -7.38 -19.02
CA THR A 136 2.17 -7.08 -20.37
C THR A 136 2.28 -5.57 -20.51
N ARG A 137 3.50 -5.05 -20.66
CA ARG A 137 3.74 -3.64 -21.00
C ARG A 137 4.29 -3.53 -22.41
N THR A 138 3.73 -2.61 -23.20
CA THR A 138 4.31 -2.21 -24.48
C THR A 138 5.15 -0.94 -24.27
N VAL A 139 6.37 -0.95 -24.79
CA VAL A 139 7.22 0.23 -24.86
C VAL A 139 7.28 0.67 -26.31
N ARG A 140 6.95 1.93 -26.57
CA ARG A 140 7.12 2.55 -27.87
C ARG A 140 8.52 3.15 -27.95
N ASP A 141 9.30 2.69 -28.91
CA ASP A 141 10.64 3.24 -29.16
C ASP A 141 10.51 4.67 -29.71
N PRO A 142 11.13 5.69 -29.09
CA PRO A 142 11.04 7.07 -29.59
C PRO A 142 11.54 7.25 -31.03
N GLY A 143 12.38 6.33 -31.53
CA GLY A 143 12.94 6.37 -32.89
C GLY A 143 12.26 5.42 -33.89
N SER A 144 11.36 4.54 -33.46
CA SER A 144 10.66 3.62 -34.35
C SER A 144 9.19 3.47 -33.91
N ASN A 145 8.25 3.50 -34.86
CA ASN A 145 6.82 3.22 -34.57
C ASN A 145 6.55 1.75 -34.20
N ILE A 146 7.56 1.04 -33.65
CA ILE A 146 7.48 -0.36 -33.24
C ILE A 146 7.21 -0.39 -31.74
N GLU A 147 6.07 -0.96 -31.37
CA GLU A 147 5.77 -1.31 -29.99
C GLU A 147 6.44 -2.64 -29.65
N GLN A 148 7.35 -2.64 -28.67
CA GLN A 148 7.96 -3.87 -28.17
C GLN A 148 7.29 -4.27 -26.87
N VAL A 149 6.89 -5.53 -26.76
CA VAL A 149 6.41 -6.12 -25.51
C VAL A 149 7.62 -6.30 -24.60
N LEU A 150 7.61 -5.60 -23.47
CA LEU A 150 8.62 -5.75 -22.43
C LEU A 150 8.32 -7.02 -21.62
N ASP A 151 9.19 -8.02 -21.75
CA ASP A 151 9.10 -9.20 -20.90
C ASP A 151 9.71 -8.91 -19.52
N LEU A 152 8.85 -8.79 -18.52
CA LEU A 152 9.23 -8.60 -17.13
C LEU A 152 9.40 -9.92 -16.36
N GLY A 153 9.25 -11.07 -17.03
CA GLY A 153 9.26 -12.39 -16.41
C GLY A 153 8.00 -12.64 -15.57
N PHE A 154 8.17 -13.12 -14.33
CA PHE A 154 7.09 -13.44 -13.38
C PHE A 154 6.57 -12.21 -12.63
N VAL A 155 6.37 -11.11 -13.35
CA VAL A 155 5.67 -9.92 -12.87
C VAL A 155 4.23 -10.00 -13.31
N GLY A 156 3.31 -9.79 -12.37
CA GLY A 156 1.87 -9.87 -12.63
C GLY A 156 1.11 -8.65 -12.17
N GLU A 157 -0.19 -8.68 -12.47
CA GLU A 157 -1.19 -7.75 -11.97
C GLU A 157 -2.42 -8.52 -11.47
N PRO A 158 -3.16 -8.01 -10.47
CA PRO A 158 -4.37 -8.67 -9.99
C PRO A 158 -5.41 -8.75 -11.11
N GLU A 159 -5.88 -9.96 -11.38
CA GLU A 159 -7.04 -10.22 -12.24
C GLU A 159 -8.33 -10.25 -11.41
N ALA A 160 -8.27 -10.88 -10.22
CA ALA A 160 -9.37 -10.93 -9.29
C ALA A 160 -8.88 -11.02 -7.84
N VAL A 161 -9.64 -10.45 -6.91
CA VAL A 161 -9.39 -10.53 -5.47
C VAL A 161 -10.56 -11.22 -4.78
N ASP A 162 -10.29 -12.33 -4.11
CA ASP A 162 -11.27 -13.06 -3.30
C ASP A 162 -11.18 -12.65 -1.83
N THR A 163 -12.16 -11.85 -1.39
CA THR A 163 -12.14 -11.24 -0.06
C THR A 163 -12.53 -12.16 1.08
N ARG A 164 -12.90 -13.43 0.83
CA ARG A 164 -13.42 -14.33 1.88
C ARG A 164 -12.45 -14.49 3.05
N VAL A 165 -11.16 -14.71 2.78
CA VAL A 165 -10.15 -14.86 3.84
C VAL A 165 -9.97 -13.55 4.62
N LEU A 166 -9.98 -12.40 3.95
CA LEU A 166 -9.86 -11.10 4.61
C LEU A 166 -11.05 -10.81 5.51
N LYS A 167 -12.28 -11.05 5.01
CA LYS A 167 -13.52 -10.82 5.77
C LYS A 167 -13.63 -11.72 7.01
N LEU A 168 -13.13 -12.95 6.94
CA LEU A 168 -13.09 -13.85 8.10
C LEU A 168 -12.14 -13.34 9.19
N LEU A 169 -10.95 -12.86 8.79
CA LEU A 169 -9.98 -12.29 9.72
C LEU A 169 -10.51 -10.98 10.33
N ILE A 170 -10.97 -10.05 9.51
CA ILE A 170 -11.57 -8.78 9.94
C ILE A 170 -12.73 -9.02 10.90
N GLY A 171 -13.67 -9.91 10.56
CA GLY A 171 -14.83 -10.22 11.41
C GLY A 171 -14.51 -10.96 12.70
N SER A 172 -13.23 -11.27 12.96
CA SER A 172 -12.73 -11.84 14.22
C SER A 172 -11.74 -10.89 14.92
N ASP A 173 -11.74 -9.61 14.55
CA ASP A 173 -10.84 -8.58 15.08
C ASP A 173 -9.35 -8.91 14.87
N ILE A 174 -9.04 -9.57 13.74
CA ILE A 174 -7.68 -9.93 13.33
C ILE A 174 -7.26 -9.04 12.16
N VAL A 175 -6.15 -8.32 12.36
CA VAL A 175 -5.52 -7.48 11.34
C VAL A 175 -4.82 -8.33 10.28
N PRO A 176 -5.28 -8.35 9.02
CA PRO A 176 -4.60 -9.08 7.95
C PRO A 176 -3.38 -8.28 7.48
N VAL A 177 -2.24 -8.95 7.37
CA VAL A 177 -1.00 -8.38 6.81
C VAL A 177 -0.64 -9.15 5.54
N VAL A 178 -0.80 -8.51 4.38
CA VAL A 178 -0.76 -9.16 3.06
C VAL A 178 0.55 -8.89 2.33
N ALA A 179 1.25 -9.95 1.94
CA ALA A 179 2.38 -9.91 1.02
C ALA A 179 1.90 -9.87 -0.45
N PRO A 180 2.52 -9.03 -1.31
CA PRO A 180 2.02 -8.73 -2.66
C PRO A 180 2.48 -9.77 -3.69
N VAL A 181 2.09 -11.01 -3.46
CA VAL A 181 2.39 -12.17 -4.30
C VAL A 181 1.07 -12.82 -4.69
N GLY A 182 0.84 -13.08 -5.98
CA GLY A 182 -0.41 -13.68 -6.47
C GLY A 182 -0.18 -15.01 -7.19
N ILE A 183 -1.28 -15.71 -7.48
CA ILE A 183 -1.28 -17.00 -8.19
C ILE A 183 -1.92 -16.88 -9.57
N GLY A 184 -1.23 -17.40 -10.59
CA GLY A 184 -1.72 -17.48 -11.95
C GLY A 184 -2.73 -18.60 -12.16
N ALA A 185 -3.42 -18.56 -13.31
CA ALA A 185 -4.39 -19.59 -13.70
C ALA A 185 -3.82 -21.02 -13.71
N ASN A 186 -2.52 -21.19 -13.95
CA ASN A 186 -1.85 -22.50 -13.96
C ASN A 186 -1.05 -22.78 -12.67
N GLY A 187 -1.26 -21.99 -11.62
CA GLY A 187 -0.60 -22.15 -10.32
C GLY A 187 0.78 -21.47 -10.20
N GLN A 188 1.26 -20.80 -11.24
CA GLN A 188 2.53 -20.06 -11.19
C GLN A 188 2.44 -18.85 -10.25
N THR A 189 3.52 -18.56 -9.53
CA THR A 189 3.60 -17.36 -8.69
C THR A 189 3.83 -16.11 -9.55
N TYR A 190 3.25 -14.98 -9.16
CA TYR A 190 3.60 -13.65 -9.70
C TYR A 190 3.99 -12.68 -8.59
N ASN A 191 5.09 -11.97 -8.81
CA ASN A 191 5.44 -10.77 -8.05
C ASN A 191 4.58 -9.60 -8.54
N ILE A 192 3.87 -8.92 -7.63
CA ILE A 192 2.96 -7.83 -7.95
C ILE A 192 3.42 -6.56 -7.22
N ASN A 193 3.23 -5.41 -7.84
CA ASN A 193 3.46 -4.14 -7.16
C ASN A 193 2.54 -4.01 -5.91
N ALA A 194 3.12 -3.73 -4.75
CA ALA A 194 2.40 -3.60 -3.49
C ALA A 194 1.33 -2.49 -3.51
N ASP A 195 1.59 -1.40 -4.24
CA ASP A 195 0.62 -0.31 -4.42
C ASP A 195 -0.60 -0.87 -5.18
N THR A 196 -0.39 -1.57 -6.29
CA THR A 196 -1.45 -2.20 -7.08
C THR A 196 -2.25 -3.24 -6.28
N VAL A 197 -1.59 -4.06 -5.46
CA VAL A 197 -2.27 -5.02 -4.57
C VAL A 197 -3.15 -4.30 -3.55
N ALA A 198 -2.64 -3.23 -2.93
CA ALA A 198 -3.40 -2.43 -1.97
C ALA A 198 -4.64 -1.79 -2.62
N GLY A 199 -4.49 -1.23 -3.82
CA GLY A 199 -5.62 -0.69 -4.59
C GLY A 199 -6.68 -1.75 -4.92
N ALA A 200 -6.26 -2.93 -5.39
CA ALA A 200 -7.16 -4.02 -5.71
C ALA A 200 -7.89 -4.59 -4.49
N ILE A 201 -7.19 -4.76 -3.36
CA ILE A 201 -7.80 -5.20 -2.10
C ILE A 201 -8.78 -4.15 -1.57
N ALA A 202 -8.41 -2.87 -1.59
CA ALA A 202 -9.27 -1.78 -1.13
C ALA A 202 -10.56 -1.69 -1.96
N GLY A 203 -10.45 -1.76 -3.29
CA GLY A 203 -11.60 -1.82 -4.19
C GLY A 203 -12.50 -3.02 -3.92
N ALA A 204 -11.91 -4.22 -3.84
CA ALA A 204 -12.68 -5.46 -3.62
C ALA A 204 -13.37 -5.52 -2.25
N LEU A 205 -12.82 -4.85 -1.23
CA LEU A 205 -13.43 -4.73 0.10
C LEU A 205 -14.43 -3.57 0.20
N GLY A 206 -14.46 -2.64 -0.76
CA GLY A 206 -15.24 -1.41 -0.65
C GLY A 206 -14.76 -0.53 0.50
N ALA A 207 -13.44 -0.42 0.69
CA ALA A 207 -12.84 0.25 1.84
C ALA A 207 -13.23 1.74 1.93
N GLU A 208 -13.36 2.24 3.16
CA GLU A 208 -13.61 3.66 3.40
C GLU A 208 -12.39 4.50 3.02
N ARG A 209 -11.18 4.00 3.31
CA ARG A 209 -9.92 4.64 2.91
C ARG A 209 -8.90 3.64 2.37
N LEU A 210 -8.16 4.07 1.36
CA LEU A 210 -6.87 3.51 0.98
C LEU A 210 -5.77 4.50 1.40
N LEU A 211 -4.88 4.11 2.29
CA LEU A 211 -3.74 4.92 2.72
C LEU A 211 -2.45 4.40 2.09
N MET A 212 -1.86 5.20 1.22
CA MET A 212 -0.63 4.91 0.50
C MET A 212 0.55 5.57 1.22
N LEU A 213 1.28 4.83 2.06
CA LEU A 213 2.47 5.37 2.72
C LEU A 213 3.65 5.32 1.74
N THR A 214 4.25 6.49 1.54
CA THR A 214 5.35 6.74 0.59
C THR A 214 6.50 7.47 1.27
N ASP A 215 7.52 7.86 0.50
CA ASP A 215 8.63 8.71 0.91
C ASP A 215 8.49 10.17 0.42
N VAL A 216 7.28 10.57 0.00
CA VAL A 216 6.96 11.94 -0.37
C VAL A 216 5.75 12.46 0.41
N ARG A 217 5.61 13.79 0.47
CA ARG A 217 4.57 14.48 1.25
C ARG A 217 3.14 14.28 0.75
N GLY A 218 2.98 13.81 -0.49
CA GLY A 218 1.72 13.78 -1.21
C GLY A 218 1.95 14.21 -2.66
N VAL A 219 0.90 14.68 -3.32
CA VAL A 219 0.96 15.27 -4.65
C VAL A 219 1.32 16.75 -4.51
N LEU A 220 2.40 17.16 -5.17
CA LEU A 220 2.84 18.55 -5.20
C LEU A 220 2.32 19.24 -6.46
N GLY A 221 1.81 20.46 -6.30
CA GLY A 221 1.41 21.30 -7.42
C GLY A 221 2.61 21.84 -8.21
N PRO A 222 2.35 22.54 -9.33
CA PRO A 222 3.40 23.15 -10.16
C PRO A 222 4.31 24.14 -9.43
N ASP A 223 3.80 24.75 -8.35
CA ASP A 223 4.53 25.66 -7.46
C ASP A 223 5.36 24.94 -6.38
N GLY A 224 5.31 23.61 -6.34
CA GLY A 224 5.95 22.77 -5.33
C GLY A 224 5.21 22.69 -4.00
N ALA A 225 4.03 23.31 -3.88
CA ALA A 225 3.21 23.22 -2.68
C ALA A 225 2.45 21.89 -2.62
N LEU A 226 2.22 21.38 -1.40
CA LEU A 226 1.38 20.20 -1.20
C LEU A 226 -0.07 20.56 -1.54
N ILE A 227 -0.71 19.75 -2.38
CA ILE A 227 -2.15 19.84 -2.61
C ILE A 227 -2.85 18.93 -1.59
N PRO A 228 -3.62 19.45 -0.62
CA PRO A 228 -4.20 18.62 0.44
C PRO A 228 -5.33 17.72 -0.05
N GLU A 229 -6.08 18.18 -1.06
CA GLU A 229 -7.23 17.46 -1.60
C GLU A 229 -7.32 17.62 -3.12
N MET A 230 -7.68 16.55 -3.81
CA MET A 230 -7.90 16.53 -5.26
C MET A 230 -9.07 15.61 -5.62
N THR A 231 -9.75 15.92 -6.70
CA THR A 231 -10.69 15.01 -7.38
C THR A 231 -9.95 14.12 -8.39
N VAL A 232 -10.54 12.99 -8.77
CA VAL A 232 -10.03 12.14 -9.87
C VAL A 232 -9.84 12.95 -11.16
N ALA A 233 -10.75 13.88 -11.44
CA ALA A 233 -10.67 14.75 -12.62
C ALA A 233 -9.44 15.67 -12.59
N GLU A 234 -9.15 16.30 -11.45
CA GLU A 234 -7.98 17.17 -11.29
C GLU A 234 -6.67 16.39 -11.37
N VAL A 235 -6.63 15.17 -10.81
CA VAL A 235 -5.47 14.29 -10.95
C VAL A 235 -5.22 13.96 -12.42
N ARG A 236 -6.25 13.57 -13.17
CA ARG A 236 -6.13 13.30 -14.61
C ARG A 236 -5.67 14.53 -15.40
N ALA A 237 -6.21 15.70 -15.10
CA ALA A 237 -5.77 16.96 -15.70
C ALA A 237 -4.30 17.25 -15.37
N GLY A 238 -3.85 16.95 -14.15
CA GLY A 238 -2.47 17.14 -13.73
C GLY A 238 -1.47 16.22 -14.43
N ILE A 239 -1.87 14.96 -14.69
CA ILE A 239 -1.10 14.02 -15.52
C ILE A 239 -1.03 14.55 -16.96
N ALA A 240 -2.16 14.95 -17.54
CA ALA A 240 -2.21 15.46 -18.91
C ALA A 240 -1.41 16.76 -19.10
N ALA A 241 -1.38 17.62 -18.09
CA ALA A 241 -0.56 18.83 -18.04
C ALA A 241 0.93 18.56 -17.75
N GLY A 242 1.28 17.32 -17.40
CA GLY A 242 2.67 16.86 -17.22
C GLY A 242 3.35 17.23 -15.90
N TRP A 243 2.67 17.92 -14.98
CA TRP A 243 3.26 18.27 -13.68
C TRP A 243 3.12 17.15 -12.64
N ILE A 244 2.14 16.25 -12.79
CA ILE A 244 2.16 14.93 -12.13
C ILE A 244 2.97 13.99 -13.00
N SER A 245 4.15 13.58 -12.53
CA SER A 245 5.12 12.86 -13.36
C SER A 245 5.84 11.73 -12.63
N ALA A 246 6.59 10.95 -13.41
CA ALA A 246 7.49 9.90 -12.94
C ALA A 246 6.82 8.89 -11.98
N GLY A 247 7.43 8.63 -10.82
CA GLY A 247 6.96 7.65 -9.85
C GLY A 247 5.63 7.99 -9.17
N MET A 248 5.11 9.21 -9.35
CA MET A 248 3.80 9.59 -8.82
C MET A 248 2.66 9.06 -9.68
N ILE A 249 2.84 8.96 -11.02
CA ILE A 249 1.79 8.49 -11.95
C ILE A 249 1.23 7.12 -11.52
N PRO A 250 2.06 6.08 -11.31
CA PRO A 250 1.53 4.77 -10.90
C PRO A 250 0.77 4.80 -9.56
N LYS A 251 1.12 5.72 -8.65
CA LYS A 251 0.49 5.85 -7.33
C LYS A 251 -0.88 6.47 -7.44
N VAL A 252 -1.00 7.58 -8.18
CA VAL A 252 -2.28 8.24 -8.39
C VAL A 252 -3.20 7.40 -9.28
N GLU A 253 -2.66 6.66 -10.26
CA GLU A 253 -3.42 5.70 -11.06
C GLU A 253 -3.99 4.57 -10.19
N THR A 254 -3.20 4.05 -9.24
CA THR A 254 -3.68 3.07 -8.25
C THR A 254 -4.80 3.64 -7.39
N CYS A 255 -4.67 4.91 -6.95
CA CYS A 255 -5.70 5.60 -6.17
C CYS A 255 -6.99 5.77 -6.97
N ILE A 256 -6.88 6.24 -8.21
CA ILE A 256 -8.02 6.39 -9.14
C ILE A 256 -8.70 5.04 -9.34
N TYR A 257 -7.93 3.99 -9.65
CA TYR A 257 -8.45 2.65 -9.83
C TYR A 257 -9.24 2.18 -8.60
N ALA A 258 -8.69 2.34 -7.39
CA ALA A 258 -9.36 1.93 -6.16
C ALA A 258 -10.68 2.70 -5.94
N ILE A 259 -10.70 4.00 -6.22
CA ILE A 259 -11.90 4.85 -6.12
C ILE A 259 -12.97 4.42 -7.12
N GLU A 260 -12.57 4.14 -8.37
CA GLU A 260 -13.47 3.63 -9.41
C GLU A 260 -14.03 2.24 -9.08
N GLN A 261 -13.33 1.46 -8.25
CA GLN A 261 -13.82 0.19 -7.71
C GLN A 261 -14.66 0.34 -6.41
N GLY A 262 -14.89 1.56 -5.93
CA GLY A 262 -15.83 1.85 -4.84
C GLY A 262 -15.20 2.36 -3.53
N VAL A 263 -13.88 2.56 -3.48
CA VAL A 263 -13.22 3.18 -2.31
C VAL A 263 -13.66 4.64 -2.17
N LYS A 264 -13.99 5.08 -0.94
CA LYS A 264 -14.54 6.44 -0.71
C LYS A 264 -13.49 7.55 -0.79
N GLY A 265 -12.23 7.22 -0.53
CA GLY A 265 -11.11 8.13 -0.73
C GLY A 265 -9.77 7.42 -0.62
N ALA A 266 -8.80 7.85 -1.40
CA ALA A 266 -7.44 7.32 -1.37
C ALA A 266 -6.46 8.45 -1.02
N VAL A 267 -5.51 8.18 -0.13
CA VAL A 267 -4.61 9.21 0.40
C VAL A 267 -3.17 8.82 0.14
N ILE A 268 -2.38 9.73 -0.41
CA ILE A 268 -0.93 9.59 -0.52
C ILE A 268 -0.27 10.35 0.62
N LEU A 269 0.45 9.61 1.47
CA LEU A 269 1.02 10.08 2.74
C LEU A 269 2.55 9.93 2.77
N ASP A 270 3.21 10.77 3.56
CA ASP A 270 4.61 10.57 3.93
C ASP A 270 4.72 9.60 5.10
N GLY A 271 5.08 8.36 4.81
CA GLY A 271 5.23 7.30 5.79
C GLY A 271 6.42 7.48 6.75
N ARG A 272 7.28 8.50 6.54
CA ARG A 272 8.38 8.84 7.45
C ARG A 272 7.91 9.71 8.61
N VAL A 273 6.77 10.38 8.46
CA VAL A 273 6.19 11.23 9.50
C VAL A 273 5.63 10.35 10.62
N PRO A 274 6.02 10.58 11.89
CA PRO A 274 5.45 9.84 13.01
C PRO A 274 3.93 9.97 13.07
N HIS A 275 3.26 8.82 13.20
CA HIS A 275 1.80 8.75 13.32
C HIS A 275 1.05 9.26 12.09
N ALA A 276 1.64 9.15 10.89
CA ALA A 276 1.02 9.62 9.64
C ALA A 276 -0.39 9.06 9.42
N VAL A 277 -0.60 7.77 9.73
CA VAL A 277 -1.90 7.09 9.62
C VAL A 277 -2.93 7.73 10.55
N LEU A 278 -2.59 7.90 11.83
CA LEU A 278 -3.48 8.49 12.82
C LEU A 278 -3.76 9.97 12.54
N ARG A 279 -2.74 10.71 12.10
CA ARG A 279 -2.88 12.12 11.72
C ARG A 279 -3.86 12.28 10.56
N GLU A 280 -3.77 11.41 9.55
CA GLU A 280 -4.69 11.47 8.42
C GLU A 280 -6.14 11.20 8.83
N LEU A 281 -6.38 10.19 9.66
CA LEU A 281 -7.74 9.78 9.98
C LEU A 281 -8.37 10.59 11.11
N PHE A 282 -7.58 11.04 12.09
CA PHE A 282 -8.05 11.62 13.35
C PHE A 282 -7.70 13.11 13.53
N THR A 283 -7.44 13.83 12.44
CA THR A 283 -7.30 15.30 12.46
C THR A 283 -7.97 15.93 11.24
N ASP A 284 -8.32 17.23 11.34
CA ASP A 284 -8.97 17.96 10.25
C ASP A 284 -8.05 18.31 9.08
N GLY A 285 -6.74 18.45 9.34
CA GLY A 285 -5.76 18.93 8.35
C GLY A 285 -5.21 17.84 7.42
N GLY A 286 -5.45 16.56 7.75
CA GLY A 286 -4.81 15.44 7.08
C GLY A 286 -3.28 15.43 7.21
N ALA A 287 -2.63 14.47 6.55
CA ALA A 287 -1.17 14.32 6.54
C ALA A 287 -0.58 14.16 5.13
N GLY A 288 -1.38 14.34 4.08
CA GLY A 288 -0.94 14.26 2.69
C GLY A 288 -1.98 14.76 1.70
N THR A 289 -2.12 14.06 0.57
CA THR A 289 -3.10 14.39 -0.47
C THR A 289 -4.23 13.37 -0.48
N LEU A 290 -5.44 13.82 -0.15
CA LEU A 290 -6.67 13.04 -0.27
C LEU A 290 -7.24 13.16 -1.68
N ILE A 291 -7.38 12.03 -2.36
CA ILE A 291 -8.02 11.90 -3.66
C ILE A 291 -9.44 11.37 -3.46
N LYS A 292 -10.42 12.08 -4.01
CA LYS A 292 -11.86 11.76 -3.97
C LYS A 292 -12.43 11.56 -5.37
N PRO A 293 -13.59 10.89 -5.50
CA PRO A 293 -14.30 10.75 -6.79
C PRO A 293 -14.40 12.05 -7.58
#